data_AF-A0A9E4UJY3-F1
#
_entry.id   AF-A0A9E4UJY3-F1
#
_cell.length_a   1.000
_cell.length_b   1.000
_cell.length_c   1.000
_cell.angle_alpha   90.00
_cell.angle_beta   90.00
_cell.angle_gamma   90.00
#
_symmetry.space_group_name_H-M   'P 1'
#
loop_
_entity.id
_entity.type
_entity.pdbx_description
1 polymer ?
#
loop_
_entity_poly.entity_id
_entity_poly.type
_entity_poly.pdbx_seq_one_letter_code
_entity_poly.pdbx_strand_id
1 'polypeptide(L)'
;ESALQGLSTEARAVHGLLSGTTLEEAEALLREVPQRLLDAVDALSPSKHLDGLSARLLIMHDREDALAPVEESRRLADAVADRGDTRYTEFSFFSHVDPGEGVGTIGLVTESFKLYRHLYTVIREAG
;
A
#
# COMPACT_ATOMS: atom_id res chain seq x y z
N GLU A 1 12.73 21.54 -18.62
CA GLU A 1 14.16 21.19 -18.46
C GLU A 1 14.96 22.13 -17.57
N SER A 2 14.70 23.45 -17.52
CA SER A 2 15.46 24.40 -16.67
C SER A 2 15.35 24.16 -15.15
N ALA A 3 14.25 23.60 -14.64
CA ALA A 3 14.03 23.42 -13.20
C ALA A 3 14.91 22.35 -12.54
N LEU A 4 15.37 21.34 -13.30
CA LEU A 4 16.18 20.24 -12.77
C LEU A 4 17.63 20.63 -12.51
N GLN A 5 18.13 21.67 -13.18
CA GLN A 5 19.51 22.14 -13.04
C GLN A 5 19.78 22.84 -11.70
N GLY A 6 18.74 23.33 -11.03
CA GLY A 6 18.83 23.94 -9.69
C GLY A 6 18.74 22.92 -8.55
N LEU A 7 18.47 21.65 -8.84
CA LEU A 7 18.32 20.61 -7.82
C LEU A 7 19.69 20.10 -7.34
N SER A 8 19.79 19.85 -6.05
CA SER A 8 20.94 19.12 -5.49
C SER A 8 21.03 17.72 -6.10
N THR A 9 22.19 17.07 -5.96
CA THR A 9 22.39 15.70 -6.47
C THR A 9 21.36 14.73 -5.87
N GLU A 10 21.08 14.86 -4.57
CA GLU A 10 20.08 14.06 -3.86
C GLU A 10 18.68 14.30 -4.42
N ALA A 11 18.30 15.55 -4.64
CA ALA A 11 16.98 15.89 -5.17
C ALA A 11 16.80 15.40 -6.62
N ARG A 12 17.88 15.39 -7.42
CA ARG A 12 17.87 14.77 -8.75
C ARG A 12 17.72 13.26 -8.71
N ALA A 13 18.40 12.59 -7.78
CA ALA A 13 18.28 11.15 -7.59
C ALA A 13 16.84 10.75 -7.19
N VAL A 14 16.27 11.45 -6.21
CA VAL A 14 14.87 11.24 -5.79
C VAL A 14 13.89 11.55 -6.91
N HIS A 15 14.10 12.64 -7.66
CA HIS A 15 13.27 12.95 -8.83
C HIS A 15 13.32 11.81 -9.86
N GLY A 16 14.50 11.25 -10.13
CA GLY A 16 14.66 10.09 -11.02
C GLY A 16 13.81 8.90 -10.57
N LEU A 17 13.87 8.55 -9.29
CA LEU A 17 13.07 7.46 -8.71
C LEU A 17 11.56 7.67 -8.87
N LEU A 18 11.09 8.92 -8.75
CA LEU A 18 9.67 9.27 -8.84
C LEU A 18 9.16 9.44 -10.28
N SER A 19 10.05 9.56 -11.27
CA SER A 19 9.68 9.87 -12.66
C SER A 19 9.38 8.63 -13.51
N GLY A 20 9.40 7.44 -12.90
CA GLY A 20 9.35 6.16 -13.62
C GLY A 20 10.72 5.82 -14.18
N THR A 21 11.33 4.77 -13.63
CA THR A 21 12.67 4.30 -13.99
C THR A 21 12.67 2.77 -14.03
N THR A 22 13.66 2.17 -14.66
CA THR A 22 13.82 0.70 -14.63
C THR A 22 14.31 0.23 -13.27
N LEU A 23 14.19 -1.08 -12.98
CA LEU A 23 14.69 -1.64 -11.72
C LEU A 23 16.20 -1.39 -11.53
N GLU A 24 16.98 -1.61 -12.58
CA GLU A 24 18.45 -1.42 -12.54
C GLU A 24 18.83 0.05 -12.28
N GLU A 25 18.14 0.98 -12.93
CA GLU A 25 18.34 2.41 -12.70
C GLU A 25 17.87 2.83 -11.30
N ALA A 26 16.74 2.29 -10.81
CA ALA A 26 16.28 2.53 -9.44
C ALA A 26 17.34 2.10 -8.42
N GLU A 27 17.92 0.91 -8.59
CA GLU A 27 19.00 0.40 -7.73
C GLU A 27 20.26 1.29 -7.80
N ALA A 28 20.54 1.88 -8.96
CA ALA A 28 21.63 2.84 -9.11
C ALA A 28 21.35 4.15 -8.38
N LEU A 29 20.17 4.73 -8.57
CA LEU A 29 19.75 5.97 -7.93
C LEU A 29 19.65 5.81 -6.41
N LEU A 30 19.17 4.67 -5.91
CA LEU A 30 19.10 4.38 -4.47
C LEU A 30 20.49 4.42 -3.81
N ARG A 31 21.56 4.04 -4.52
CA ARG A 31 22.93 4.15 -4.02
C ARG A 31 23.42 5.60 -3.90
N GLU A 32 22.80 6.52 -4.63
CA GLU A 32 23.09 7.96 -4.56
C GLU A 32 22.24 8.69 -3.51
N VAL A 33 21.14 8.07 -3.05
CA VAL A 33 20.30 8.62 -1.99
C VAL A 33 21.05 8.55 -0.65
N PRO A 34 21.14 9.66 0.12
CA PRO A 34 21.79 9.62 1.43
C PRO A 34 21.13 8.63 2.38
N GLN A 35 21.94 7.85 3.10
CA GLN A 35 21.44 6.86 4.07
C GLN A 35 20.44 7.44 5.06
N ARG A 36 20.67 8.68 5.55
CA ARG A 36 19.74 9.37 6.46
C ARG A 36 18.31 9.49 5.91
N LEU A 37 18.16 9.61 4.59
CA LEU A 37 16.84 9.71 3.96
C LEU A 37 16.22 8.32 3.83
N LEU A 38 17.01 7.31 3.48
CA LEU A 38 16.55 5.91 3.46
C LEU A 38 16.08 5.49 4.86
N ASP A 39 16.85 5.79 5.90
CA ASP A 39 16.50 5.51 7.29
C ASP A 39 15.22 6.23 7.71
N ALA A 40 15.04 7.48 7.28
CA ALA A 40 13.83 8.25 7.57
C ALA A 40 12.59 7.63 6.90
N VAL A 41 12.69 7.23 5.64
CA VAL A 41 11.60 6.54 4.91
C VAL A 41 11.29 5.19 5.55
N ASP A 42 12.32 4.42 5.87
CA ASP A 42 12.20 3.11 6.51
C ASP A 42 11.59 3.22 7.93
N ALA A 43 11.90 4.30 8.67
CA ALA A 43 11.28 4.59 9.97
C ALA A 43 9.78 4.92 9.89
N LEU A 44 9.28 5.37 8.72
CA LEU A 44 7.85 5.63 8.48
C LEU A 44 7.06 4.36 8.16
N SER A 45 7.74 3.23 7.90
CA SER A 45 7.05 1.98 7.57
C SER A 45 6.15 1.52 8.73
N PRO A 46 4.85 1.27 8.48
CA PRO A 46 3.94 0.77 9.51
C PRO A 46 4.40 -0.56 10.14
N SER A 47 5.15 -1.38 9.40
CA SER A 47 5.66 -2.67 9.90
C SER A 47 6.58 -2.54 11.12
N LYS A 48 7.19 -1.36 11.33
CA LYS A 48 8.06 -1.10 12.48
C LYS A 48 7.33 -0.72 13.77
N HIS A 49 6.02 -0.48 13.69
CA HIS A 49 5.23 0.07 14.78
C HIS A 49 4.06 -0.84 15.19
N LEU A 50 4.06 -2.10 14.75
CA LEU A 50 2.95 -3.05 14.97
C LEU A 50 2.75 -3.41 16.44
N ASP A 51 3.81 -3.42 17.24
CA ASP A 51 3.74 -3.72 18.69
C ASP A 51 2.90 -2.69 19.47
N GLY A 52 2.83 -1.45 18.96
CA GLY A 52 2.04 -0.38 19.57
C GLY A 52 0.55 -0.42 19.21
N LEU A 53 0.13 -1.33 18.32
CA LEU A 53 -1.25 -1.39 17.84
C LEU A 53 -2.12 -2.12 18.86
N SER A 54 -3.05 -1.40 19.50
CA SER A 54 -4.03 -1.99 20.45
C SER A 54 -5.43 -2.15 19.87
N ALA A 55 -5.64 -1.65 18.64
CA ALA A 55 -6.93 -1.69 17.98
C ALA A 55 -7.07 -2.93 17.11
N ARG A 56 -8.32 -3.39 16.96
CA ARG A 56 -8.70 -4.39 15.97
C ARG A 56 -8.32 -3.89 14.57
N LEU A 57 -7.66 -4.73 13.76
CA LEU A 57 -7.21 -4.33 12.44
C LEU A 57 -8.13 -4.87 11.33
N LEU A 58 -8.60 -3.98 10.46
CA LEU A 58 -9.46 -4.28 9.32
C LEU A 58 -8.72 -3.82 8.06
N ILE A 59 -8.14 -4.78 7.33
CA ILE A 59 -7.34 -4.54 6.13
C ILE A 59 -8.20 -4.88 4.91
N MET A 60 -8.38 -3.89 4.04
CA MET A 60 -9.07 -4.01 2.77
C MET A 60 -8.12 -3.56 1.67
N HIS A 61 -8.00 -4.37 0.61
CA HIS A 61 -7.10 -4.03 -0.49
C HIS A 61 -7.62 -4.58 -1.83
N ASP A 62 -7.39 -3.84 -2.90
CA ASP A 62 -7.74 -4.26 -4.25
C ASP A 62 -6.59 -4.99 -4.93
N ARG A 63 -6.84 -6.18 -5.49
CA ARG A 63 -5.78 -7.04 -6.04
C ARG A 63 -5.09 -6.46 -7.27
N GLU A 64 -5.77 -5.57 -7.97
CA GLU A 64 -5.33 -4.99 -9.24
C GLU A 64 -4.90 -3.52 -9.06
N ASP A 65 -4.69 -3.08 -7.80
CA ASP A 65 -4.21 -1.73 -7.47
C ASP A 65 -2.84 -1.45 -8.10
N ALA A 66 -2.84 -0.58 -9.10
CA ALA A 66 -1.64 -0.18 -9.83
C ALA A 66 -0.79 0.87 -9.09
N LEU A 67 -1.29 1.47 -8.01
CA LEU A 67 -0.61 2.52 -7.24
C LEU A 67 0.08 1.94 -6.00
N ALA A 68 -0.58 1.02 -5.31
CA ALA A 68 -0.07 0.35 -4.12
C ALA A 68 -0.12 -1.17 -4.32
N PRO A 69 1.02 -1.87 -4.44
CA PRO A 69 1.01 -3.31 -4.64
C PRO A 69 0.35 -4.06 -3.47
N VAL A 70 -0.58 -4.98 -3.79
CA VAL A 70 -1.29 -5.82 -2.81
C VAL A 70 -0.36 -6.63 -1.91
N GLU A 71 0.85 -6.92 -2.38
CA GLU A 71 1.90 -7.60 -1.64
C GLU A 71 2.21 -6.92 -0.29
N GLU A 72 2.16 -5.59 -0.21
CA GLU A 72 2.42 -4.88 1.05
C GLU A 72 1.30 -5.09 2.08
N SER A 73 0.04 -5.17 1.62
CA SER A 73 -1.09 -5.51 2.51
C SER A 73 -1.06 -6.98 2.95
N ARG A 74 -0.62 -7.90 2.08
CA ARG A 74 -0.38 -9.31 2.45
C ARG A 74 0.70 -9.41 3.53
N ARG A 75 1.85 -8.74 3.35
CA ARG A 75 2.94 -8.69 4.34
C ARG A 75 2.46 -8.13 5.68
N LEU A 76 1.65 -7.06 5.66
CA LEU A 76 1.05 -6.52 6.87
C LEU A 76 0.13 -7.55 7.54
N ALA A 77 -0.77 -8.19 6.77
CA ALA A 77 -1.69 -9.20 7.29
C ALA A 77 -0.95 -10.41 7.91
N ASP A 78 0.14 -10.85 7.30
CA ASP A 78 0.98 -11.92 7.83
C ASP A 78 1.68 -11.49 9.12
N ALA A 79 2.22 -10.28 9.18
CA ALA A 79 2.91 -9.74 10.35
C ALA A 79 1.98 -9.56 11.57
N VAL A 80 0.67 -9.43 11.34
CA VAL A 80 -0.35 -9.24 12.39
C VAL A 80 -1.28 -10.44 12.56
N ALA A 81 -0.96 -11.59 11.95
CA ALA A 81 -1.80 -12.79 11.96
C ALA A 81 -1.99 -13.36 13.38
N ASP A 82 -0.94 -13.38 14.19
CA ASP A 82 -0.93 -13.99 15.52
C ASP A 82 -1.74 -13.21 16.57
N ARG A 83 -2.16 -11.98 16.26
CA ARG A 83 -2.95 -11.15 17.18
C ARG A 83 -4.39 -11.65 17.35
N GLY A 84 -4.91 -12.38 16.37
CA GLY A 84 -6.28 -12.93 16.39
C GLY A 84 -7.40 -11.88 16.25
N ASP A 85 -7.08 -10.59 16.19
CA ASP A 85 -8.02 -9.46 16.02
C ASP A 85 -7.95 -8.82 14.62
N THR A 86 -7.30 -9.49 13.66
CA THR A 86 -7.13 -8.99 12.29
C THR A 86 -8.18 -9.57 11.34
N ARG A 87 -8.75 -8.74 10.47
CA ARG A 87 -9.54 -9.17 9.31
C ARG A 87 -8.94 -8.59 8.04
N TYR A 88 -8.44 -9.46 7.17
CA TYR A 88 -7.96 -9.12 5.83
C TYR A 88 -8.99 -9.48 4.77
N THR A 89 -9.20 -8.63 3.77
CA THR A 89 -10.09 -8.92 2.63
C THR A 89 -9.53 -8.30 1.35
N GLU A 90 -9.28 -9.16 0.36
CA GLU A 90 -8.91 -8.77 -1.00
C GLU A 90 -10.12 -8.65 -1.91
N PHE A 91 -10.10 -7.62 -2.74
CA PHE A 91 -11.12 -7.28 -3.74
C PHE A 91 -10.54 -7.34 -5.15
N SER A 92 -11.40 -7.32 -6.18
CA SER A 92 -10.99 -7.34 -7.59
C SER A 92 -11.98 -6.58 -8.48
N PHE A 93 -12.66 -5.58 -7.91
CA PHE A 93 -13.68 -4.78 -8.59
C PHE A 93 -13.57 -3.28 -8.32
N PHE A 94 -12.57 -2.90 -7.53
CA PHE A 94 -12.18 -1.51 -7.38
C PHE A 94 -11.10 -1.23 -8.41
N SER A 95 -10.91 0.03 -8.76
CA SER A 95 -9.66 0.52 -9.33
C SER A 95 -9.07 1.42 -8.26
N HIS A 96 -8.19 0.86 -7.43
CA HIS A 96 -7.68 1.47 -6.19
C HIS A 96 -8.78 1.70 -5.13
N VAL A 97 -9.66 2.69 -5.34
CA VAL A 97 -10.85 2.97 -4.50
C VAL A 97 -12.13 3.18 -5.31
N ASP A 98 -12.02 3.35 -6.63
CA ASP A 98 -13.16 3.67 -7.48
C ASP A 98 -13.86 2.38 -7.95
N PRO A 99 -15.18 2.25 -7.79
CA PRO A 99 -15.91 1.12 -8.36
C PRO A 99 -15.89 1.25 -9.89
N GLY A 100 -15.09 0.44 -10.58
CA GLY A 100 -14.86 0.64 -12.02
C GLY A 100 -14.24 -0.53 -12.77
N GLU A 101 -13.77 -1.57 -12.09
CA GLU A 101 -13.21 -2.72 -12.78
C GLU A 101 -14.29 -3.62 -13.38
N GLY A 102 -13.95 -4.17 -14.56
CA GLY A 102 -14.83 -5.00 -15.37
C GLY A 102 -14.99 -6.41 -14.80
N VAL A 103 -15.54 -6.54 -13.60
CA VAL A 103 -15.97 -7.85 -13.09
C VAL A 103 -17.27 -8.27 -13.76
N GLY A 104 -17.36 -9.53 -14.19
CA GLY A 104 -18.63 -10.11 -14.63
C GLY A 104 -19.69 -10.05 -13.52
N THR A 105 -20.97 -10.19 -13.88
CA THR A 105 -22.11 -10.05 -12.93
C THR A 105 -21.99 -10.93 -11.68
N ILE A 106 -21.50 -12.17 -11.82
CA ILE A 106 -21.25 -13.07 -10.69
C ILE A 106 -20.12 -12.54 -9.79
N GLY A 107 -19.07 -12.01 -10.41
CA GLY A 107 -17.96 -11.35 -9.70
C GLY A 107 -18.48 -10.16 -8.90
N LEU A 108 -19.26 -9.27 -9.53
CA LEU A 108 -19.86 -8.11 -8.86
C LEU A 108 -20.65 -8.49 -7.61
N VAL A 109 -21.51 -9.51 -7.68
CA VAL A 109 -22.28 -9.97 -6.51
C VAL A 109 -21.36 -10.50 -5.40
N THR A 110 -20.35 -11.28 -5.78
CA THR A 110 -19.39 -11.86 -4.83
C THR A 110 -18.58 -10.78 -4.13
N GLU A 111 -18.02 -9.84 -4.88
CA GLU A 111 -17.23 -8.72 -4.37
C GLU A 111 -18.09 -7.78 -3.51
N SER A 112 -19.33 -7.49 -3.95
CA SER A 112 -20.29 -6.70 -3.15
C SER A 112 -20.61 -7.37 -1.81
N PHE A 113 -20.75 -8.70 -1.79
CA PHE A 113 -21.00 -9.43 -0.55
C PHE A 113 -19.79 -9.41 0.40
N LYS A 114 -18.57 -9.56 -0.14
CA LYS A 114 -17.33 -9.38 0.65
C LYS A 114 -17.28 -7.99 1.26
N LEU A 115 -17.59 -6.95 0.47
CA LEU A 115 -17.57 -5.56 0.88
C LEU A 115 -18.58 -5.32 2.00
N TYR A 116 -19.83 -5.76 1.79
CA TYR A 116 -20.88 -5.70 2.79
C TYR A 116 -20.43 -6.32 4.12
N ARG A 117 -19.85 -7.54 4.10
CA ARG A 117 -19.38 -8.19 5.33
C ARG A 117 -18.22 -7.45 6.00
N HIS A 118 -17.32 -6.89 5.22
CA HIS A 118 -16.20 -6.12 5.74
C HIS A 118 -16.71 -4.83 6.43
N LEU A 119 -17.53 -4.05 5.75
CA LEU A 119 -18.12 -2.81 6.29
C LEU A 119 -19.05 -3.06 7.47
N TYR A 120 -19.84 -4.13 7.45
CA TYR A 120 -20.65 -4.53 8.60
C TYR A 120 -19.78 -4.77 9.85
N THR A 121 -18.59 -5.36 9.67
CA THR A 121 -17.64 -5.53 10.77
C THR A 121 -17.14 -4.19 11.30
N VAL A 122 -16.83 -3.23 10.41
CA VAL A 122 -16.45 -1.86 10.80
C VAL A 122 -17.56 -1.22 11.64
N ILE A 123 -18.81 -1.24 11.15
CA ILE A 123 -19.96 -0.62 11.83
C ILE A 123 -20.21 -1.26 13.20
N ARG A 124 -20.12 -2.59 13.30
CA ARG A 124 -20.34 -3.32 14.56
C ARG A 124 -19.27 -3.04 15.61
N GLU A 125 -18.04 -2.73 15.21
CA GLU A 125 -16.95 -2.41 16.14
C GLU A 125 -16.93 -0.92 16.53
N ALA A 126 -17.52 -0.06 15.70
CA ALA A 126 -17.59 1.38 15.94
C ALA A 126 -18.83 1.83 16.76
N GLY A 127 -19.85 0.98 16.89
CA GLY A 127 -21.08 1.24 17.66
C GLY A 127 -21.10 0.50 18.99
#